data_AF-A0A2E7DLM1-F1
#
_entry.id   AF-A0A2E7DLM1-F1
#
_cell.length_a   1.000
_cell.length_b   1.000
_cell.length_c   1.000
_cell.angle_alpha   90.00
_cell.angle_beta   90.00
_cell.angle_gamma   90.00
#
_symmetry.space_group_name_H-M   'P 1'
#
loop_
_entity.id
_entity.type
_entity.pdbx_description
1 polymer ?
#
loop_
_entity_poly.entity_id
_entity_poly.type
_entity_poly.pdbx_seq_one_letter_code
_entity_poly.pdbx_strand_id
1 'polypeptide(L)'
;MSIWLIAIGCLVVGIVTGVAFASRLNTSPSHVQELENQIRSLKESHNEYKDSVSDHFSLTAELFQHMTESYREVYQHLANGAQDLCSSEVANKLLPAEVDAGFEETKQKEAAKELIPPKDYAVKRSSGQIGALSEDFGIEKNKIATDK
;
A
#
# COMPACT_ATOMS: atom_id res chain seq x y z
N MET A 1 -8.16 -5.16 -70.67
CA MET A 1 -8.03 -3.68 -70.49
C MET A 1 -8.78 -3.16 -69.28
N SER A 2 -9.98 -3.65 -68.94
CA SER A 2 -10.81 -3.16 -67.83
C SER A 2 -10.24 -3.41 -66.42
N ILE A 3 -9.45 -4.48 -66.22
CA ILE A 3 -8.86 -4.84 -64.92
C ILE A 3 -7.96 -3.72 -64.35
N TRP A 4 -7.24 -3.01 -65.22
CA TRP A 4 -6.30 -1.99 -64.79
C TRP A 4 -7.01 -0.71 -64.31
N LEU A 5 -8.17 -0.41 -64.91
CA LEU A 5 -9.04 0.70 -64.48
C LEU A 5 -9.69 0.41 -63.12
N ILE A 6 -10.15 -0.84 -62.88
CA ILE A 6 -10.66 -1.27 -61.58
C ILE A 6 -9.56 -1.16 -60.50
N ALA A 7 -8.34 -1.62 -60.81
CA ALA A 7 -7.23 -1.60 -59.85
C ALA A 7 -6.85 -0.17 -59.44
N ILE A 8 -6.80 0.76 -60.40
CA ILE A 8 -6.54 2.18 -60.14
C ILE A 8 -7.68 2.82 -59.35
N GLY A 9 -8.94 2.52 -59.70
CA GLY A 9 -10.10 3.01 -58.98
C GLY A 9 -10.09 2.60 -57.50
N CYS A 10 -9.84 1.32 -57.21
CA CYS A 10 -9.73 0.83 -55.83
C CYS A 10 -8.55 1.47 -55.06
N LEU A 11 -7.41 1.71 -55.72
CA LEU A 11 -6.26 2.36 -55.09
C LEU A 11 -6.57 3.81 -54.71
N VAL A 12 -7.24 4.56 -55.58
CA VAL A 12 -7.66 5.94 -55.29
C VAL A 12 -8.66 5.96 -54.15
N VAL A 13 -9.68 5.11 -54.19
CA VAL A 13 -10.68 5.02 -53.11
C VAL A 13 -10.02 4.61 -51.79
N GLY A 14 -9.07 3.66 -51.82
CA GLY A 14 -8.31 3.24 -50.65
C GLY A 14 -7.46 4.35 -50.05
N ILE A 15 -6.77 5.15 -50.89
CA ILE A 15 -5.99 6.31 -50.42
C ILE A 15 -6.90 7.38 -49.82
N VAL A 16 -8.00 7.74 -50.49
CA VAL A 16 -8.94 8.75 -49.99
C VAL A 16 -9.53 8.31 -48.65
N THR A 17 -10.00 7.06 -48.57
CA THR A 17 -10.57 6.51 -47.33
C THR A 17 -9.51 6.39 -46.24
N GLY A 18 -8.29 5.96 -46.59
CA GLY A 18 -7.17 5.83 -45.66
C GLY A 18 -6.71 7.17 -45.09
N VAL A 19 -6.59 8.21 -45.92
CA VAL A 19 -6.23 9.56 -45.46
C VAL A 19 -7.34 10.16 -44.61
N ALA A 20 -8.61 10.00 -44.99
CA ALA A 20 -9.73 10.46 -44.18
C ALA A 20 -9.78 9.77 -42.81
N PHE A 21 -9.56 8.46 -42.77
CA PHE A 21 -9.54 7.71 -41.51
C PHE A 21 -8.31 8.05 -40.66
N ALA A 22 -7.13 8.17 -41.27
CA ALA A 22 -5.90 8.59 -40.60
C ALA A 22 -6.02 10.02 -40.04
N SER A 23 -6.58 10.96 -40.80
CA SER A 23 -6.81 12.33 -40.32
C SER A 23 -7.75 12.41 -39.13
N ARG A 24 -8.68 11.47 -39.00
CA ARG A 24 -9.60 11.36 -37.87
C ARG A 24 -8.94 10.70 -36.66
N LEU A 25 -7.96 9.84 -36.91
CA LEU A 25 -7.12 9.16 -35.90
C LEU A 25 -5.85 9.93 -35.55
N ASN A 26 -5.54 11.04 -36.24
CA ASN A 26 -4.41 11.89 -35.94
C ASN A 26 -4.55 12.35 -34.49
N THR A 27 -3.89 11.61 -33.61
CA THR A 27 -3.73 11.90 -32.21
C THR A 27 -2.90 13.17 -32.20
N SER A 28 -3.57 14.30 -32.00
CA SER A 28 -2.89 15.58 -31.95
C SER A 28 -1.69 15.45 -31.00
N PRO A 29 -0.48 15.91 -31.37
CA PRO A 29 0.67 15.86 -30.47
C PRO A 29 0.38 16.53 -29.12
N SER A 30 -0.57 17.47 -29.10
CA SER A 30 -1.14 18.06 -27.88
C SER A 30 -1.80 17.04 -26.94
N HIS A 31 -2.50 16.03 -27.45
CA HIS A 31 -3.19 15.03 -26.64
C HIS A 31 -2.21 14.03 -26.01
N VAL A 32 -1.12 13.70 -26.72
CA VAL A 32 -0.02 12.90 -26.15
C VAL A 32 0.71 13.69 -25.06
N GLN A 33 0.99 14.96 -25.31
CA GLN A 33 1.63 15.85 -24.34
C GLN A 33 0.76 16.07 -23.10
N GLU A 34 -0.56 16.20 -23.28
CA GLU A 34 -1.51 16.31 -22.17
C GLU A 34 -1.54 15.04 -21.33
N LEU A 35 -1.60 13.86 -21.94
CA LEU A 35 -1.52 12.59 -21.21
C LEU A 35 -0.18 12.44 -20.48
N GLU A 36 0.94 12.82 -21.09
CA GLU A 36 2.25 12.78 -20.43
C GLU A 36 2.27 13.71 -19.21
N ASN A 37 1.71 14.91 -19.32
CA ASN A 37 1.59 15.85 -18.22
C ASN A 37 0.71 15.29 -17.10
N GLN A 38 -0.40 14.64 -17.41
CA GLN A 38 -1.28 14.00 -16.42
C GLN A 38 -0.57 12.87 -15.67
N ILE A 39 0.21 12.04 -16.38
CA ILE A 39 1.01 10.98 -15.75
C ILE A 39 2.07 11.59 -14.83
N ARG A 40 2.72 12.66 -15.28
CA ARG A 40 3.74 13.38 -14.50
C ARG A 40 3.14 13.98 -13.24
N SER A 41 2.02 14.69 -13.34
CA SER A 41 1.34 15.30 -12.19
C SER A 41 0.84 14.25 -11.20
N LEU A 42 0.31 13.13 -11.71
CA LEU A 42 -0.15 12.05 -10.84
C LEU A 42 1.02 11.42 -10.08
N LYS A 43 2.14 11.17 -10.77
CA LYS A 43 3.34 10.63 -10.15
C LYS A 43 3.93 11.59 -9.11
N GLU A 44 3.91 12.89 -9.39
CA GLU A 44 4.37 13.93 -8.47
C GLU A 44 3.49 13.99 -7.22
N SER A 45 2.17 14.06 -7.37
CA SER A 45 1.23 14.04 -6.25
C SER A 45 1.35 12.78 -5.38
N HIS A 46 1.63 11.63 -6.00
CA HIS A 46 1.87 10.39 -5.26
C HIS A 46 3.18 10.42 -4.49
N ASN A 47 4.23 11.05 -5.03
CA ASN A 47 5.48 11.22 -4.31
C ASN A 47 5.32 12.19 -3.13
N GLU A 48 4.66 13.34 -3.36
CA GLU A 48 4.32 14.30 -2.30
C GLU A 48 3.51 13.65 -1.17
N TYR A 49 2.53 12.81 -1.51
CA TYR A 49 1.77 12.07 -0.52
C TYR A 49 2.67 11.12 0.31
N LYS A 50 3.55 10.37 -0.35
CA LYS A 50 4.48 9.46 0.34
C LYS A 50 5.43 10.23 1.27
N ASP A 51 5.93 11.37 0.82
CA ASP A 51 6.82 12.22 1.61
C ASP A 51 6.07 12.78 2.83
N SER A 52 4.84 13.28 2.64
CA SER A 52 4.00 13.78 3.74
C SER A 52 3.67 12.70 4.78
N VAL A 53 3.41 11.46 4.34
CA VAL A 53 3.18 10.33 5.25
C VAL A 53 4.46 9.99 6.02
N SER A 54 5.61 9.98 5.34
CA SER A 54 6.91 9.73 5.97
C SER A 54 7.23 10.77 7.04
N ASP A 55 6.98 12.05 6.74
CA ASP A 55 7.18 13.15 7.69
C ASP A 55 6.25 13.01 8.91
N HIS A 56 4.97 12.66 8.68
CA HIS A 56 4.00 12.46 9.76
C HIS A 56 4.42 11.33 10.72
N PHE A 57 4.88 10.20 10.19
CA PHE A 57 5.35 9.09 11.03
C PHE A 57 6.68 9.40 11.71
N SER A 58 7.56 10.17 11.07
CA SER A 58 8.81 10.63 11.69
C SER A 58 8.52 11.54 12.89
N LEU A 59 7.63 12.51 12.73
CA LEU A 59 7.18 13.38 13.82
C LEU A 59 6.47 12.59 14.92
N THR A 60 5.64 11.62 14.55
CA THR A 60 4.94 10.77 15.53
C THR A 60 5.92 9.92 16.33
N ALA A 61 6.96 9.38 15.70
CA ALA A 61 8.00 8.60 16.38
C ALA A 61 8.78 9.46 17.39
N GLU A 62 9.11 10.70 17.02
CA GLU A 62 9.73 11.66 17.94
C GLU A 62 8.82 11.96 19.13
N LEU A 63 7.53 12.24 18.89
CA LEU A 63 6.57 12.52 19.96
C LEU A 63 6.35 11.31 20.88
N PHE A 64 6.37 10.10 20.33
CA PHE A 64 6.27 8.84 21.09
C PHE A 64 7.51 8.61 21.96
N GLN A 65 8.69 8.96 21.47
CA GLN A 65 9.93 8.92 22.25
C GLN A 65 9.84 9.88 23.45
N HIS A 66 9.36 11.10 23.25
CA HIS A 66 9.15 12.06 24.34
C HIS A 66 8.17 11.53 25.39
N MET A 67 7.06 10.92 24.98
CA MET A 67 6.11 10.30 25.90
C MET A 67 6.73 9.15 26.69
N THR A 68 7.54 8.31 26.04
CA THR A 68 8.22 7.19 26.69
C THR A 68 9.21 7.68 27.74
N GLU A 69 9.95 8.76 27.45
CA GLU A 69 10.87 9.38 28.40
C GLU A 69 10.11 9.92 29.61
N SER A 70 9.06 10.73 29.39
CA SER A 70 8.22 11.25 30.48
C SER A 70 7.58 10.12 31.31
N TYR A 71 7.20 9.01 30.69
CA TYR A 71 6.70 7.84 31.41
C TYR A 71 7.79 7.22 32.31
N ARG A 72 9.03 7.08 31.81
CA ARG A 72 10.17 6.60 32.62
C ARG A 72 10.47 7.54 33.77
N GLU A 73 10.44 8.86 33.56
CA GLU A 73 10.69 9.86 34.59
C GLU A 73 9.67 9.74 35.74
N VAL A 74 8.37 9.62 35.41
CA VAL A 74 7.31 9.41 36.40
C VAL A 74 7.58 8.12 37.19
N TYR A 75 7.97 7.06 36.49
CA TYR A 75 8.29 5.79 37.12
C TYR A 75 9.46 5.90 38.10
N GLN A 76 10.53 6.59 37.68
CA GLN A 76 11.70 6.82 38.51
C GLN A 76 11.37 7.69 39.73
N HIS A 77 10.50 8.68 39.57
CA HIS A 77 10.03 9.50 40.68
C HIS A 77 9.21 8.69 41.69
N LEU A 78 8.30 7.82 41.22
CA LEU A 78 7.57 6.89 42.08
C LEU A 78 8.52 5.93 42.79
N ALA A 79 9.52 5.43 42.09
CA ALA A 79 10.50 4.51 42.64
C ALA A 79 11.34 5.14 43.77
N ASN A 80 11.76 6.40 43.57
CA ASN A 80 12.48 7.17 44.57
C ASN A 80 11.58 7.52 45.76
N GLY A 81 10.34 7.96 45.50
CA GLY A 81 9.37 8.26 46.56
C GLY A 81 8.99 7.03 47.40
N ALA A 82 8.89 5.85 46.78
CA ALA A 82 8.67 4.60 47.49
C ALA A 82 9.84 4.25 48.43
N GLN A 83 11.09 4.46 48.00
CA GLN A 83 12.27 4.25 48.85
C GLN A 83 12.36 5.23 50.03
N ASP A 84 11.99 6.50 49.83
CA ASP A 84 12.06 7.52 50.87
C ASP A 84 10.92 7.41 51.89
N LEU A 85 9.70 7.08 51.42
CA LEU A 85 8.50 7.11 52.25
C LEU A 85 8.08 5.73 52.80
N CYS A 86 8.55 4.62 52.23
CA CYS A 86 8.19 3.27 52.68
C CYS A 86 9.34 2.59 53.43
N SER A 87 9.03 1.72 54.39
CA SER A 87 10.03 0.81 54.98
C SER A 87 10.65 -0.07 53.88
N SER A 88 11.94 -0.39 53.99
CA SER A 88 12.73 -1.01 52.91
C SER A 88 12.14 -2.32 52.37
N GLU A 89 11.37 -3.05 53.17
CA GLU A 89 10.67 -4.28 52.76
C GLU A 89 9.49 -4.01 51.80
N VAL A 90 8.76 -2.91 51.99
CA VAL A 90 7.62 -2.53 51.14
C VAL A 90 8.09 -1.83 49.87
N ALA A 91 9.14 -1.02 49.95
CA ALA A 91 9.77 -0.38 48.79
C ALA A 91 10.29 -1.42 47.78
N ASN A 92 11.03 -2.44 48.23
CA ASN A 92 11.54 -3.52 47.36
C ASN A 92 10.44 -4.37 46.70
N LYS A 93 9.20 -4.35 47.23
CA LYS A 93 8.06 -5.10 46.69
C LYS A 93 7.21 -4.27 45.71
N LEU A 94 7.31 -2.94 45.79
CA LEU A 94 6.66 -1.96 44.91
C LEU A 94 7.52 -1.57 43.72
N LEU A 95 8.84 -1.64 43.87
CA LEU A 95 9.79 -1.57 42.78
C LEU A 95 9.82 -2.93 42.08
N PRO A 96 9.52 -3.01 40.78
CA PRO A 96 9.90 -4.16 39.98
C PRO A 96 11.41 -4.28 40.09
N ALA A 97 11.87 -5.30 40.81
CA ALA A 97 13.18 -5.85 40.57
C ALA A 97 13.21 -6.20 39.08
N GLU A 98 13.95 -5.40 38.34
CA GLU A 98 14.13 -5.50 36.90
C GLU A 98 12.82 -5.19 36.15
N VAL A 99 12.79 -4.01 35.53
CA VAL A 99 11.98 -3.83 34.35
C VAL A 99 12.38 -4.94 33.37
N ASP A 100 11.58 -6.00 33.31
CA ASP A 100 11.41 -6.86 32.15
C ASP A 100 10.82 -6.01 31.01
N ALA A 101 11.48 -4.91 30.69
CA ALA A 101 11.43 -4.30 29.38
C ALA A 101 12.15 -5.31 28.51
N GLY A 102 11.41 -6.33 28.07
CA GLY A 102 11.82 -7.36 27.12
C GLY A 102 12.19 -6.78 25.76
N PHE A 103 13.18 -5.91 25.75
CA PHE A 103 14.11 -5.67 24.65
C PHE A 103 15.39 -6.44 24.98
N GLU A 104 15.25 -7.69 25.43
CA GLU A 104 16.33 -8.66 25.30
C GLU A 104 16.57 -8.80 23.79
N GLU A 105 17.71 -8.31 23.31
CA GLU A 105 18.34 -8.85 22.11
C GLU A 105 18.59 -10.34 22.36
N THR A 106 17.54 -11.16 22.22
CA THR A 106 17.66 -12.60 22.27
C THR A 106 18.31 -13.02 20.96
N LYS A 107 19.63 -12.87 20.92
CA LYS A 107 20.51 -13.67 20.09
C LYS A 107 20.36 -15.10 20.57
N GLN A 108 19.34 -15.80 20.10
CA GLN A 108 19.35 -17.26 20.11
C GLN A 108 18.34 -17.85 19.13
N LYS A 109 18.92 -18.67 18.25
CA LYS A 109 18.32 -19.64 17.37
C LYS A 109 17.14 -20.36 18.02
N GLU A 110 15.93 -20.03 17.61
CA GLU A 110 14.80 -20.95 17.66
C GLU A 110 13.95 -20.75 16.41
N ALA A 111 13.63 -21.87 15.77
CA ALA A 111 13.26 -21.98 14.38
C ALA A 111 12.02 -21.16 14.00
N ALA A 112 12.16 -20.37 12.93
CA ALA A 112 11.15 -20.13 11.89
C ALA A 112 9.67 -20.22 12.30
N LYS A 113 9.27 -19.56 13.38
CA LYS A 113 7.88 -19.15 13.51
C LYS A 113 7.78 -17.91 12.65
N GLU A 114 7.48 -18.11 11.37
CA GLU A 114 7.15 -17.04 10.44
C GLU A 114 6.31 -16.02 11.19
N LEU A 115 6.75 -14.77 11.20
CA LEU A 115 5.92 -13.64 11.58
C LEU A 115 4.75 -13.65 10.60
N ILE A 116 3.67 -14.38 10.92
CA ILE A 116 2.52 -14.49 10.03
C ILE A 116 1.89 -13.09 10.05
N PRO A 117 1.93 -12.34 8.94
CA PRO A 117 1.28 -11.05 8.89
C PRO A 117 -0.22 -11.25 9.17
N PRO A 118 -0.91 -10.23 9.71
CA PRO A 118 -2.35 -10.31 9.95
C PRO A 118 -3.03 -10.86 8.70
N LYS A 119 -3.82 -11.93 8.88
CA LYS A 119 -4.39 -12.73 7.78
C LYS A 119 -5.25 -11.90 6.81
N ASP A 120 -5.63 -10.70 7.21
CA ASP A 120 -6.47 -9.76 6.47
C ASP A 120 -5.74 -9.00 5.34
N TYR A 121 -4.41 -9.07 5.25
CA TYR A 121 -3.63 -8.43 4.17
C TYR A 121 -3.14 -9.41 3.09
N ALA A 122 -3.56 -10.68 3.12
CA ALA A 122 -3.05 -11.66 2.17
C ALA A 122 -3.57 -11.41 0.74
N VAL A 123 -2.64 -11.16 -0.19
CA VAL A 123 -2.91 -11.08 -1.63
C VAL A 123 -3.57 -12.38 -2.14
N LYS A 124 -4.41 -12.27 -3.18
CA LYS A 124 -5.08 -13.40 -3.82
C LYS A 124 -4.06 -14.50 -4.14
N ARG A 125 -4.27 -15.72 -3.62
CA ARG A 125 -3.30 -16.83 -3.81
C ARG A 125 -3.28 -17.38 -5.23
N SER A 126 -4.31 -17.10 -6.03
CA SER A 126 -4.37 -17.40 -7.45
C SER A 126 -5.24 -16.37 -8.16
N SER A 127 -5.00 -16.16 -9.46
CA SER A 127 -5.71 -15.15 -10.29
C SER A 127 -7.22 -15.38 -10.40
N GLY A 128 -7.70 -16.59 -10.10
CA GLY A 128 -9.13 -16.94 -10.07
C GLY A 128 -9.79 -16.85 -8.68
N GLN A 129 -9.05 -16.52 -7.62
CA GLN A 129 -9.60 -16.45 -6.27
C GLN A 129 -10.34 -15.12 -6.05
N ILE A 130 -11.62 -15.23 -5.73
CA ILE A 130 -12.48 -14.10 -5.36
C ILE A 130 -12.00 -13.58 -3.99
N GLY A 131 -11.73 -12.28 -3.90
CA GLY A 131 -11.18 -11.67 -2.68
C GLY A 131 -12.29 -11.35 -1.68
N ALA A 132 -11.98 -11.24 -0.40
CA ALA A 132 -12.97 -10.97 0.65
C ALA A 132 -13.73 -9.63 0.48
N LEU A 133 -13.17 -8.69 -0.29
CA LEU A 133 -13.79 -7.40 -0.65
C LEU A 133 -14.38 -7.38 -2.07
N SER A 134 -14.45 -8.53 -2.75
CA SER A 134 -15.02 -8.63 -4.09
C SER A 134 -16.54 -8.64 -4.00
N GLU A 135 -17.21 -7.94 -4.92
CA GLU A 135 -18.68 -7.87 -4.95
C GLU A 135 -19.37 -9.23 -5.15
N ASP A 136 -18.70 -10.16 -5.84
CA ASP A 136 -19.13 -11.55 -6.01
C ASP A 136 -18.77 -12.49 -4.83
N PHE A 137 -18.16 -12.00 -3.74
CA PHE A 137 -17.74 -12.86 -2.63
C PHE A 137 -18.96 -13.44 -1.89
N GLY A 138 -19.07 -14.77 -1.86
CA GLY A 138 -20.21 -15.48 -1.25
C GLY A 138 -21.41 -15.66 -2.18
N ILE A 139 -21.31 -15.30 -3.47
CA ILE A 139 -22.38 -15.50 -4.45
C ILE A 139 -22.06 -16.71 -5.33
N GLU A 140 -22.76 -17.83 -5.12
CA GLU A 140 -22.64 -19.01 -5.99
C GLU A 140 -23.41 -18.78 -7.30
N LYS A 141 -22.67 -18.66 -8.41
CA LYS A 141 -23.26 -18.65 -9.76
C LYS A 141 -23.75 -20.05 -10.09
N ASN A 142 -24.99 -20.34 -9.70
CA ASN A 142 -25.67 -21.56 -10.13
C ASN A 142 -25.65 -21.56 -11.67
N LYS A 143 -25.04 -22.58 -12.26
CA LYS A 143 -25.05 -22.79 -13.71
C LYS A 143 -26.50 -22.93 -14.12
N ILE A 144 -27.07 -21.86 -14.66
CA ILE A 144 -28.30 -21.94 -15.43
C ILE A 144 -28.00 -22.95 -16.53
N ALA A 145 -28.56 -24.15 -16.37
CA ALA A 145 -28.48 -25.21 -17.35
C ALA A 145 -28.96 -24.62 -18.67
N THR A 146 -28.00 -24.38 -19.56
CA THR A 146 -28.26 -24.19 -20.98
C THR A 146 -28.61 -25.57 -21.50
N ASP A 147 -29.86 -25.99 -21.29
CA ASP A 147 -30.46 -27.06 -22.07
C ASP A 147 -31.21 -26.42 -23.24
N LYS A 148 -30.54 -26.50 -24.38
CA LYS A 148 -31.06 -26.58 -25.76
C LYS A 148 -31.99 -25.48 -26.29
#